data_AF-A0A2U1JMD9-F1
#
_entry.id   AF-A0A2U1JMD9-F1
#
_cell.length_a   1.000
_cell.length_b   1.000
_cell.length_c   1.000
_cell.angle_alpha   90.00
_cell.angle_beta   90.00
_cell.angle_gamma   90.00
#
_symmetry.space_group_name_H-M   'P 1'
#
loop_
_entity.id
_entity.type
_entity.pdbx_description
1 polymer ?
#
loop_
_entity_poly.entity_id
_entity_poly.type
_entity_poly.pdbx_seq_one_letter_code
_entity_poly.pdbx_strand_id
1 'polypeptide(L)'
;MNFISSLEKTFKYNSNVENAVAMSKYMRNLFPFFGIKTNDRRQILKKLWKANQQEVSLNVREIALELFQKQQREFHYCAVEILIQELNRKYIKEDIQLIEKLIITNSWWDNVDFWPNIYWETIYCNSLEKRIP
;
A
#
# COMPACT_ATOMS: atom_id res chain seq x y z
N MET A 1 -12.94 -5.19 8.01
CA MET A 1 -12.22 -4.12 8.72
C MET A 1 -12.92 -2.77 8.53
N ASN A 2 -13.07 -1.98 9.60
CA ASN A 2 -13.76 -0.69 9.55
C ASN A 2 -12.98 0.34 8.74
N PHE A 3 -11.64 0.28 8.84
CA PHE A 3 -10.73 1.11 8.06
C PHE A 3 -10.91 0.92 6.54
N ILE A 4 -10.86 -0.33 6.05
CA ILE A 4 -10.93 -0.64 4.62
C ILE A 4 -12.28 -0.24 4.03
N SER A 5 -13.38 -0.54 4.72
CA SER A 5 -14.72 -0.12 4.27
C SER A 5 -14.85 1.41 4.19
N SER A 6 -14.27 2.13 5.15
CA SER A 6 -14.27 3.59 5.14
C SER A 6 -13.41 4.17 4.00
N LEU A 7 -12.25 3.55 3.73
CA LEU A 7 -11.39 3.90 2.61
C LEU A 7 -12.09 3.69 1.27
N GLU A 8 -12.73 2.54 1.09
CA GLU A 8 -13.48 2.20 -0.14
C GLU A 8 -14.60 3.21 -0.41
N LYS A 9 -15.40 3.52 0.62
CA LYS A 9 -16.48 4.51 0.51
C LYS A 9 -15.94 5.89 0.14
N THR A 10 -14.86 6.31 0.79
CA THR A 10 -14.28 7.63 0.55
C THR A 10 -13.66 7.72 -0.84
N PHE A 11 -12.98 6.68 -1.31
CA PHE A 11 -12.39 6.64 -2.65
C PHE A 11 -13.47 6.62 -3.73
N LYS A 12 -14.55 5.84 -3.52
CA LYS A 12 -15.69 5.83 -4.44
C LYS A 12 -16.36 7.21 -4.52
N TYR A 13 -16.55 7.89 -3.38
CA TYR A 13 -17.13 9.23 -3.33
C TYR A 13 -16.26 10.28 -4.04
N ASN A 14 -14.93 10.18 -3.92
CA ASN A 14 -13.98 11.10 -4.57
C ASN A 14 -13.52 10.60 -5.95
N SER A 15 -14.17 9.58 -6.51
CA SER A 15 -13.78 9.02 -7.81
C SER A 15 -14.04 10.03 -8.93
N ASN A 16 -13.15 10.05 -9.91
CA ASN A 16 -13.24 10.89 -11.09
C ASN A 16 -12.98 10.03 -12.33
N VAL A 17 -14.05 9.78 -13.10
CA VAL A 17 -14.02 8.88 -14.26
C VAL A 17 -13.10 9.40 -15.37
N GLU A 18 -13.05 10.71 -15.61
CA GLU A 18 -12.18 11.29 -16.64
C GLU A 18 -10.70 11.05 -16.31
N ASN A 19 -10.31 11.32 -15.07
CA ASN A 19 -8.97 11.02 -14.59
C ASN A 19 -8.69 9.51 -14.59
N ALA A 20 -9.66 8.69 -14.21
CA ALA A 20 -9.52 7.24 -14.17
C ALA A 20 -9.18 6.66 -15.55
N VAL A 21 -9.84 7.13 -16.61
CA VAL A 21 -9.56 6.72 -17.99
C VAL A 21 -8.16 7.14 -18.40
N ALA A 22 -7.76 8.39 -18.12
CA ALA A 22 -6.41 8.87 -18.43
C ALA A 22 -5.31 8.08 -17.69
N MET A 23 -5.51 7.80 -16.40
CA MET A 23 -4.58 7.04 -15.56
C MET A 23 -4.50 5.57 -15.98
N SER A 24 -5.65 4.95 -16.28
CA SER A 24 -5.69 3.57 -16.78
C SER A 24 -4.97 3.48 -18.13
N LYS A 25 -5.20 4.43 -19.05
CA LYS A 25 -4.50 4.50 -20.34
C LYS A 25 -2.98 4.65 -20.18
N TYR A 26 -2.52 5.45 -19.23
CA TYR A 26 -1.10 5.54 -18.88
C TYR A 26 -0.55 4.18 -18.43
N MET A 27 -1.32 3.42 -17.65
CA MET A 27 -1.00 2.03 -17.27
C MET A 27 -1.38 0.98 -18.32
N ARG A 28 -1.48 1.39 -19.60
CA ARG A 28 -1.81 0.51 -20.74
C ARG A 28 -3.14 -0.27 -20.56
N ASN A 29 -4.08 0.30 -19.82
CA ASN A 29 -5.38 -0.29 -19.46
C ASN A 29 -5.29 -1.62 -18.69
N LEU A 30 -4.16 -1.88 -18.03
CA LEU A 30 -3.95 -3.11 -17.27
C LEU A 30 -4.63 -3.08 -15.90
N PHE A 31 -4.85 -1.89 -15.35
CA PHE A 31 -5.45 -1.71 -14.03
C PHE A 31 -6.58 -0.66 -14.08
N PRO A 32 -7.70 -0.90 -13.38
CA PRO A 32 -8.69 0.12 -13.14
C PRO A 32 -8.19 1.14 -12.10
N PHE A 33 -8.71 2.36 -12.21
CA PHE A 33 -8.42 3.45 -11.29
C PHE A 33 -9.73 4.10 -10.85
N PHE A 34 -9.74 4.70 -9.66
CA PHE A 34 -10.77 5.66 -9.27
C PHE A 34 -10.54 7.05 -9.88
N GLY A 35 -9.32 7.35 -10.34
CA GLY A 35 -8.96 8.65 -10.90
C GLY A 35 -8.59 9.69 -9.85
N ILE A 36 -8.16 9.23 -8.68
CA ILE A 36 -7.78 10.08 -7.55
C ILE A 36 -6.29 10.42 -7.70
N LYS A 37 -5.97 11.71 -7.75
CA LYS A 37 -4.58 12.16 -7.85
C LYS A 37 -3.80 11.82 -6.57
N THR A 38 -2.48 11.68 -6.69
CA THR A 38 -1.60 11.29 -5.57
C THR A 38 -1.77 12.17 -4.33
N ASN A 39 -1.91 13.49 -4.49
CA ASN A 39 -2.08 14.42 -3.37
C ASN A 39 -3.39 14.16 -2.61
N ASP A 40 -4.50 14.02 -3.33
CA ASP A 40 -5.82 13.80 -2.74
C ASP A 40 -5.89 12.42 -2.09
N ARG A 41 -5.35 11.39 -2.76
CA ARG A 41 -5.21 10.03 -2.23
C ARG A 41 -4.50 10.03 -0.89
N ARG A 42 -3.33 10.71 -0.80
CA ARG A 42 -2.54 10.80 0.42
C ARG A 42 -3.25 11.57 1.53
N GLN A 43 -3.97 12.64 1.20
CA GLN A 43 -4.75 13.39 2.18
C GLN A 43 -5.88 12.54 2.78
N ILE A 44 -6.64 11.83 1.93
CA ILE A 44 -7.71 10.93 2.37
C ILE A 44 -7.14 9.82 3.24
N LEU A 45 -6.06 9.17 2.76
CA LEU A 45 -5.39 8.09 3.48
C LEU A 45 -4.94 8.55 4.86
N LYS A 46 -4.23 9.68 4.95
CA LYS A 46 -3.73 10.23 6.21
C LYS A 46 -4.85 10.55 7.19
N LYS A 47 -5.98 11.08 6.71
CA LYS A 47 -7.15 11.39 7.55
C LYS A 47 -7.77 10.12 8.12
N LEU A 48 -8.01 9.10 7.28
CA LEU A 48 -8.60 7.84 7.71
C LEU A 48 -7.68 7.03 8.60
N TRP A 49 -6.38 7.06 8.30
CA TRP A 49 -5.38 6.38 9.11
C TRP A 49 -5.27 6.98 10.51
N LYS A 50 -5.25 8.32 10.65
CA LYS A 50 -5.30 8.97 11.97
C LYS A 50 -6.55 8.60 12.76
N ALA A 51 -7.70 8.46 12.09
CA ALA A 51 -8.94 8.07 12.75
C ALA A 51 -8.97 6.59 13.20
N ASN A 52 -8.20 5.72 12.53
CA ASN A 52 -8.20 4.27 12.77
C ASN A 52 -6.81 3.74 13.16
N GLN A 53 -5.98 4.58 13.79
CA GLN A 53 -4.56 4.27 14.01
C GLN A 53 -4.33 2.97 14.78
N GLN A 54 -5.17 2.68 15.79
CA GLN A 54 -5.09 1.45 16.56
C GLN A 54 -5.38 0.20 15.72
N GLU A 55 -6.45 0.20 14.92
CA GLU A 55 -6.80 -0.91 14.03
C GLU A 55 -5.71 -1.14 12.97
N VAL A 56 -5.18 -0.04 12.40
CA VAL A 56 -4.16 -0.09 11.36
C VAL A 56 -2.84 -0.62 11.90
N SER A 57 -2.38 -0.17 13.06
CA SER A 57 -1.09 -0.60 13.63
C SER A 57 -1.11 -2.07 14.06
N LEU A 58 -2.25 -2.57 14.55
CA LEU A 58 -2.40 -3.97 14.95
C LEU A 58 -2.52 -4.92 13.74
N ASN A 59 -3.19 -4.49 12.67
CA ASN A 59 -3.54 -5.35 11.53
C ASN A 59 -2.89 -4.93 10.21
N VAL A 60 -1.77 -4.20 10.25
CA VAL A 60 -1.11 -3.62 9.07
C VAL A 60 -0.89 -4.65 7.94
N ARG A 61 -0.47 -5.87 8.28
CA ARG A 61 -0.19 -6.96 7.34
C ARG A 61 -1.45 -7.46 6.64
N GLU A 62 -2.50 -7.69 7.42
CA GLU A 62 -3.81 -8.12 6.91
C GLU A 62 -4.46 -7.02 6.06
N ILE A 63 -4.36 -5.77 6.49
CA ILE A 63 -4.84 -4.61 5.73
C ILE A 63 -4.14 -4.51 4.39
N ALA A 64 -2.80 -4.65 4.37
CA ALA A 64 -2.05 -4.64 3.13
C ALA A 64 -2.48 -5.76 2.19
N LEU A 65 -2.70 -6.98 2.71
CA LEU A 65 -3.20 -8.11 1.93
C LEU A 65 -4.60 -7.87 1.34
N GLU A 66 -5.56 -7.39 2.14
CA GLU A 66 -6.92 -7.09 1.65
C GLU A 66 -6.90 -5.98 0.59
N LEU A 67 -6.11 -4.93 0.80
CA LEU A 67 -5.99 -3.83 -0.16
C LEU A 67 -5.35 -4.29 -1.48
N PHE A 68 -4.41 -5.23 -1.44
CA PHE A 68 -3.80 -5.83 -2.64
C PHE A 68 -4.71 -6.80 -3.41
N GLN A 69 -5.79 -7.26 -2.79
CA GLN A 69 -6.81 -8.06 -3.49
C GLN A 69 -7.81 -7.18 -4.26
N LYS A 70 -7.83 -5.87 -4.02
CA LYS A 70 -8.71 -4.96 -4.74
C LYS A 70 -8.20 -4.72 -6.16
N GLN A 71 -9.10 -4.45 -7.09
CA GLN A 71 -8.72 -4.28 -8.49
C GLN A 71 -8.09 -2.91 -8.74
N GLN A 72 -8.53 -1.88 -8.01
CA GLN A 72 -8.10 -0.51 -8.25
C GLN A 72 -6.69 -0.27 -7.74
N ARG A 73 -5.87 0.32 -8.61
CA ARG A 73 -4.45 0.51 -8.34
C ARG A 73 -4.18 1.45 -7.16
N GLU A 74 -5.07 2.42 -6.91
CA GLU A 74 -4.92 3.32 -5.77
C GLU A 74 -4.91 2.58 -4.42
N PHE A 75 -5.56 1.42 -4.31
CA PHE A 75 -5.49 0.61 -3.09
C PHE A 75 -4.12 -0.02 -2.89
N HIS A 76 -3.46 -0.48 -3.95
CA HIS A 76 -2.11 -1.04 -3.87
C HIS A 76 -1.12 0.01 -3.36
N TYR A 77 -1.19 1.24 -3.87
CA TYR A 77 -0.33 2.31 -3.36
C TYR A 77 -0.59 2.64 -1.89
N CYS A 78 -1.86 2.63 -1.46
CA CYS A 78 -2.20 2.88 -0.06
C CYS A 78 -1.68 1.76 0.84
N ALA A 79 -1.76 0.50 0.39
CA ALA A 79 -1.23 -0.63 1.12
C ALA A 79 0.28 -0.52 1.32
N VAL A 80 1.02 -0.19 0.25
CA VAL A 80 2.48 0.02 0.33
C VAL A 80 2.83 1.18 1.26
N GLU A 81 2.14 2.33 1.13
CA GLU A 81 2.38 3.50 2.00
C GLU A 81 2.11 3.19 3.49
N ILE A 82 1.01 2.50 3.80
CA ILE A 82 0.69 2.07 5.17
C ILE A 82 1.75 1.10 5.69
N LEU A 83 2.13 0.10 4.88
CA LEU A 83 3.10 -0.93 5.25
C LEU A 83 4.46 -0.30 5.56
N ILE A 84 4.97 0.56 4.68
CA ILE A 84 6.24 1.27 4.90
C ILE A 84 6.17 2.08 6.20
N GLN A 85 5.07 2.78 6.44
CA GLN A 85 5.02 3.73 7.54
C GLN A 85 4.81 3.08 8.92
N GLU A 86 4.04 2.01 9.00
CA GLU A 86 3.77 1.27 10.24
C GLU A 86 4.85 0.23 10.56
N LEU A 87 5.39 -0.44 9.53
CA LEU A 87 6.46 -1.43 9.70
C LEU A 87 7.87 -0.83 9.64
N ASN A 88 8.01 0.49 9.48
CA ASN A 88 9.31 1.15 9.51
C ASN A 88 10.09 0.75 10.78
N ARG A 89 11.24 0.10 10.61
CA ARG A 89 12.09 -0.46 11.70
C ARG A 89 11.43 -1.54 12.57
N LYS A 90 10.31 -2.11 12.15
CA LYS A 90 9.59 -3.22 12.82
C LYS A 90 9.39 -4.43 11.90
N TYR A 91 10.13 -4.47 10.80
CA TYR A 91 10.08 -5.58 9.86
C TYR A 91 10.61 -6.85 10.53
N ILE A 92 9.84 -7.92 10.43
CA ILE A 92 10.25 -9.27 10.83
C ILE A 92 10.59 -10.09 9.59
N LYS A 93 11.28 -11.21 9.77
CA LYS A 93 11.75 -12.03 8.65
C LYS A 93 10.59 -12.57 7.79
N GLU A 94 9.44 -12.82 8.42
CA GLU A 94 8.22 -13.29 7.77
C GLU A 94 7.63 -12.23 6.82
N ASP A 95 7.95 -10.95 7.01
CA ASP A 95 7.52 -9.88 6.12
C ASP A 95 8.16 -10.00 4.73
N ILE A 96 9.31 -10.66 4.60
CA ILE A 96 9.95 -10.92 3.30
C ILE A 96 9.01 -11.75 2.42
N GLN A 97 8.42 -12.81 2.96
CA GLN A 97 7.49 -13.65 2.21
C GLN A 97 6.20 -12.91 1.83
N LEU A 98 5.73 -12.02 2.72
CA LEU A 98 4.61 -11.15 2.43
C LEU A 98 4.95 -10.20 1.28
N ILE A 99 6.08 -9.50 1.36
CA ILE A 99 6.56 -8.57 0.35
C ILE A 99 6.74 -9.27 -1.00
N GLU A 100 7.38 -10.43 -1.04
CA GLU A 100 7.52 -11.24 -2.27
C GLU A 100 6.16 -11.56 -2.89
N LYS A 101 5.19 -11.98 -2.07
CA LYS A 101 3.82 -12.24 -2.53
C LYS A 101 3.17 -10.98 -3.10
N LEU A 102 3.35 -9.83 -2.47
CA LEU A 102 2.81 -8.55 -2.94
C LEU A 102 3.50 -8.05 -4.22
N ILE A 103 4.80 -8.31 -4.37
CA ILE A 103 5.57 -7.99 -5.59
C ILE A 103 5.05 -8.81 -6.77
N ILE A 104 4.82 -10.11 -6.57
CA ILE A 104 4.34 -11.04 -7.61
C ILE A 104 2.85 -10.83 -7.91
N THR A 105 2.06 -10.35 -6.94
CA THR A 105 0.62 -10.10 -7.12
C THR A 105 0.41 -8.74 -7.78
N ASN A 106 -0.22 -8.71 -8.96
CA ASN A 106 -0.45 -7.48 -9.75
C ASN A 106 0.87 -6.75 -10.10
N SER A 107 1.91 -7.51 -10.46
CA SER A 107 3.23 -7.01 -10.84
C SER A 107 3.16 -6.06 -12.03
N TRP A 108 3.67 -4.85 -11.82
CA TRP A 108 3.88 -3.84 -12.85
C TRP A 108 5.08 -3.01 -12.44
N TRP A 109 5.78 -2.37 -13.38
CA TRP A 109 6.98 -1.57 -13.09
C TRP A 109 6.73 -0.55 -11.96
N ASP A 110 5.55 0.07 -11.97
CA ASP A 110 5.12 1.03 -10.96
C ASP A 110 4.78 0.43 -9.58
N ASN A 111 4.71 -0.90 -9.40
CA ASN A 111 4.84 -1.49 -8.06
C ASN A 111 6.30 -1.81 -7.80
N VAL A 112 6.91 -2.54 -8.74
CA VAL A 112 8.20 -3.20 -8.61
C VAL A 112 9.29 -2.20 -8.22
N ASP A 113 9.24 -0.97 -8.74
CA ASP A 113 10.21 0.10 -8.45
C ASP A 113 10.15 0.64 -7.01
N PHE A 114 9.07 0.42 -6.26
CA PHE A 114 8.96 0.85 -4.86
C PHE A 114 9.63 -0.11 -3.88
N TRP A 115 9.73 -1.39 -4.23
CA TRP A 115 10.20 -2.44 -3.33
C TRP A 115 11.69 -2.49 -3.05
N PRO A 116 12.62 -2.08 -3.96
CA PRO A 116 14.06 -2.13 -3.67
C PRO A 116 14.38 -1.43 -2.35
N ASN A 117 13.79 -0.26 -2.09
CA ASN A 117 13.99 0.47 -0.85
C ASN A 117 13.50 -0.30 0.39
N ILE A 118 12.34 -0.95 0.30
CA ILE A 118 11.74 -1.74 1.40
C ILE A 118 12.55 -3.02 1.65
N TYR A 119 12.97 -3.69 0.59
CA TYR A 119 13.73 -4.93 0.65
C TYR A 119 15.11 -4.70 1.27
N TRP A 120 15.78 -3.60 0.88
CA TRP A 120 17.03 -3.17 1.52
C TRP A 120 16.85 -2.81 2.99
N GLU A 121 15.80 -2.06 3.37
CA GLU A 121 15.53 -1.73 4.77
C GLU A 121 15.23 -2.97 5.62
N THR A 122 14.47 -3.93 5.08
CA THR A 122 14.13 -5.20 5.73
C THR A 122 15.38 -6.04 5.99
N ILE A 123 16.26 -6.15 5.00
CA ILE A 123 17.55 -6.87 5.14
C ILE A 123 18.48 -6.13 6.10
N TYR A 124 18.54 -4.80 6.01
CA TYR A 124 19.41 -3.98 6.84
C TYR A 124 19.01 -4.06 8.32
N CYS A 125 17.71 -3.93 8.64
CA CYS A 125 17.21 -4.07 10.02
C CYS A 125 17.47 -5.47 10.60
N ASN A 126 17.24 -6.54 9.82
CA ASN A 126 17.59 -7.90 10.23
C ASN A 126 19.10 -8.11 10.42
N SER A 127 19.96 -7.35 9.71
CA SER A 127 21.41 -7.40 9.93
C SER A 127 21.87 -6.65 11.19
N LEU A 128 21.11 -5.64 11.64
CA LEU A 128 21.41 -4.86 12.84
C LEU A 128 21.03 -5.59 14.13
N GLU A 129 20.00 -6.42 14.14
CA GLU A 129 19.70 -7.31 15.28
C GLU A 129 20.82 -8.34 15.54
N LYS A 130 21.62 -8.69 14.52
CA LYS A 130 22.83 -9.52 14.69
C LYS A 130 24.08 -8.74 15.15
N ARG A 131 23.96 -7.44 15.43
CA ARG A 131 25.08 -6.55 15.81
C ARG A 131 24.95 -5.95 17.21
N ILE A 132 24.05 -6.46 18.05
CA ILE A 132 24.06 -6.14 19.48
C ILE A 132 24.92 -7.19 20.19
N PRO A 133 26.16 -6.87 20.63
CA PRO A 133 26.96 -7.74 21.47
C PRO A 133 26.34 -7.96 22.85
#